data_AF-A0A174G409-F1
#
_entry.id   AF-A0A174G409-F1
#
_cell.length_a   1.000
_cell.length_b   1.000
_cell.length_c   1.000
_cell.angle_alpha   90.00
_cell.angle_beta   90.00
_cell.angle_gamma   90.00
#
_symmetry.space_group_name_H-M   'P 1'
#
loop_
_entity.id
_entity.type
_entity.pdbx_description
1 polymer ?
#
loop_
_entity_poly.entity_id
_entity_poly.type
_entity_poly.pdbx_seq_one_letter_code
_entity_poly.pdbx_strand_id
1 'polypeptide(L)'
;MYCLCHRSIWKTVGYEWGSMGERTAVLYPDGKKTVYEYNEAMQLTAMKIFSGEMREKTIRYSYDEAGRLIGKQLPGRNYTDYRYNAAGKLEEILHKGADKSAVAGNKCKRNERLCV
;
A
#
# COMPACT_ATOMS: atom_id res chain seq x y z
N MET A 1 7.64 24.04 -46.28
CA MET A 1 8.41 23.38 -45.22
C MET A 1 8.12 24.11 -43.92
N TYR A 2 7.56 23.41 -42.93
CA TYR A 2 7.57 23.62 -41.46
C TYR A 2 6.28 22.97 -40.92
N CYS A 3 6.39 21.69 -40.57
CA CYS A 3 5.29 20.92 -40.00
C CYS A 3 5.11 21.33 -38.53
N LEU A 4 3.92 21.83 -38.19
CA LEU A 4 3.55 22.26 -36.84
C LEU A 4 3.57 21.05 -35.90
N CYS A 5 4.51 20.99 -34.96
CA CYS A 5 4.43 20.03 -33.86
C CYS A 5 3.42 20.58 -32.84
N HIS A 6 2.14 20.24 -33.05
CA HIS A 6 1.07 20.51 -32.11
C HIS A 6 1.43 19.84 -30.79
N ARG A 7 1.75 20.63 -29.76
CA ARG A 7 2.07 20.12 -28.43
C ARG A 7 0.83 19.39 -27.92
N SER A 8 0.82 18.05 -27.96
CA SER A 8 -0.30 17.22 -27.51
C SER A 8 -0.75 17.67 -26.12
N ILE A 9 -1.98 18.20 -26.05
CA ILE A 9 -2.60 18.73 -24.82
C ILE A 9 -3.07 17.57 -23.92
N TRP A 10 -3.16 16.37 -24.48
CA TRP A 10 -3.65 15.17 -23.80
C TRP A 10 -2.60 14.59 -22.86
N LYS A 11 -2.99 14.37 -21.61
CA LYS A 11 -2.21 13.68 -20.59
C LYS A 11 -2.83 12.29 -20.40
N THR A 12 -2.03 11.23 -20.59
CA THR A 12 -2.49 9.84 -20.52
C THR A 12 -1.89 9.13 -19.31
N VAL A 13 -2.68 8.25 -18.69
CA VAL A 13 -2.20 7.32 -17.65
C VAL A 13 -1.97 5.96 -18.30
N GLY A 14 -0.76 5.43 -18.15
CA GLY A 14 -0.39 4.11 -18.64
C GLY A 14 -0.56 3.03 -17.58
N TYR A 15 -0.79 1.79 -18.02
CA TYR A 15 -0.92 0.63 -17.16
C TYR A 15 -0.03 -0.50 -17.70
N GLU A 16 0.65 -1.19 -16.79
CA GLU A 16 1.37 -2.43 -17.07
C GLU A 16 0.65 -3.59 -16.36
N TRP A 17 0.61 -4.74 -17.01
CA TRP A 17 -0.08 -5.94 -16.54
C TRP A 17 0.88 -7.12 -16.53
N GLY A 18 0.74 -7.99 -15.53
CA GLY A 18 1.46 -9.25 -15.42
C GLY A 18 0.78 -10.39 -16.17
N SER A 19 1.37 -11.57 -16.12
CA SER A 19 0.89 -12.76 -16.85
C SER A 19 -0.42 -13.33 -16.31
N MET A 20 -0.77 -13.03 -15.04
CA MET A 20 -2.04 -13.44 -14.43
C MET A 20 -3.11 -12.35 -14.50
N GLY A 21 -2.85 -11.26 -15.25
CA GLY A 21 -3.78 -10.15 -15.42
C GLY A 21 -3.81 -9.16 -14.25
N GLU A 22 -2.88 -9.26 -13.31
CA GLU A 22 -2.65 -8.29 -12.25
C GLU A 22 -1.96 -7.03 -12.75
N ARG A 23 -2.30 -5.88 -12.18
CA ARG A 23 -1.68 -4.62 -12.53
C ARG A 23 -0.30 -4.53 -11.87
N THR A 24 0.76 -4.52 -12.67
CA THR A 24 2.14 -4.42 -12.17
C THR A 24 2.63 -2.97 -12.11
N ALA A 25 2.06 -2.06 -12.91
CA ALA A 25 2.35 -0.64 -12.77
C ALA A 25 1.26 0.33 -13.22
N VAL A 26 1.35 1.55 -12.70
CA VAL A 26 0.66 2.76 -13.21
C VAL A 26 1.70 3.82 -13.53
N LEU A 27 1.63 4.36 -14.74
CA LEU A 27 2.53 5.40 -15.26
C LEU A 27 1.74 6.71 -15.40
N TYR A 28 2.17 7.75 -14.70
CA TYR A 28 1.48 9.04 -14.72
C TYR A 28 2.14 10.00 -15.72
N PRO A 29 1.35 10.91 -16.33
CA PRO A 29 1.87 11.88 -17.30
C PRO A 29 2.88 12.89 -16.73
N ASP A 30 2.98 12.99 -15.41
CA ASP A 30 3.94 13.84 -14.70
C ASP A 30 5.28 13.11 -14.42
N GLY A 31 5.46 11.90 -14.97
CA GLY A 31 6.65 11.07 -14.79
C GLY A 31 6.66 10.26 -13.50
N LYS A 32 5.61 10.34 -12.67
CA LYS A 32 5.49 9.43 -11.52
C LYS A 32 5.15 8.01 -11.99
N LYS A 33 5.69 7.01 -11.30
CA LYS A 33 5.34 5.60 -11.52
C LYS A 33 4.95 4.97 -10.19
N THR A 34 3.96 4.09 -10.20
CA THR A 34 3.68 3.18 -9.07
C THR A 34 3.83 1.76 -9.56
N VAL A 35 4.63 0.94 -8.86
CA VAL A 35 4.84 -0.48 -9.12
C VAL A 35 4.21 -1.30 -8.00
N TYR A 36 3.59 -2.42 -8.37
CA TYR A 36 2.93 -3.34 -7.47
C TYR A 36 3.63 -4.71 -7.52
N GLU A 37 3.88 -5.30 -6.35
CA GLU A 37 4.44 -6.63 -6.20
C GLU A 37 3.42 -7.52 -5.49
N TYR A 38 3.31 -8.77 -5.93
CA TYR A 38 2.33 -9.73 -5.43
C TYR A 38 3.04 -11.01 -4.97
N ASN A 39 2.46 -11.70 -3.99
CA ASN A 39 2.86 -13.08 -3.66
C ASN A 39 2.15 -14.09 -4.58
N GLU A 40 2.48 -15.38 -4.42
CA GLU A 40 1.88 -16.49 -5.17
C GLU A 40 0.36 -16.60 -5.00
N ALA A 41 -0.18 -16.11 -3.88
CA ALA A 41 -1.61 -16.05 -3.61
C ALA A 41 -2.29 -14.80 -4.20
N MET A 42 -1.60 -14.06 -5.08
CA MET A 42 -2.09 -12.83 -5.73
C MET A 42 -2.43 -11.70 -4.75
N GLN A 43 -1.76 -11.67 -3.60
CA GLN A 43 -1.91 -10.63 -2.59
C GLN A 43 -0.78 -9.60 -2.72
N LEU A 44 -1.14 -8.31 -2.69
CA LEU A 44 -0.18 -7.22 -2.80
C LEU A 44 0.80 -7.23 -1.62
N THR A 45 2.10 -7.42 -1.87
CA THR A 45 3.16 -7.44 -0.86
C THR A 45 3.97 -6.15 -0.82
N ALA A 46 4.07 -5.43 -1.95
CA ALA A 46 4.70 -4.12 -1.98
C ALA A 46 4.05 -3.16 -2.98
N MET A 47 4.00 -1.89 -2.61
CA MET A 47 3.67 -0.78 -3.49
C MET A 47 4.84 0.22 -3.47
N LYS A 48 5.51 0.37 -4.61
CA LYS A 48 6.66 1.27 -4.79
C LYS A 48 6.23 2.49 -5.56
N ILE A 49 6.38 3.67 -4.96
CA ILE A 49 5.97 4.96 -5.53
C ILE A 49 7.24 5.73 -5.91
N PHE A 50 7.39 6.00 -7.20
CA PHE A 50 8.52 6.73 -7.77
C PHE A 50 8.07 8.15 -8.12
N SER A 51 8.77 9.15 -7.58
CA SER A 51 8.63 10.55 -7.97
C SER A 51 9.88 10.99 -8.73
N GLY A 52 9.88 10.73 -10.04
CA GLY A 52 11.09 10.82 -10.88
C GLY A 52 12.09 9.69 -10.59
N GLU A 53 13.33 9.84 -11.03
CA GLU A 53 14.36 8.78 -10.95
C GLU A 53 14.92 8.54 -9.54
N MET A 54 14.80 9.52 -8.62
CA MET A 54 15.60 9.51 -7.39
C MET A 54 14.83 9.23 -6.09
N ARG A 55 13.49 9.22 -6.10
CA ARG A 55 12.70 9.10 -4.87
C ARG A 55 11.72 7.95 -4.96
N GLU A 56 12.12 6.83 -4.40
CA GLU A 56 11.26 5.67 -4.14
C GLU A 56 10.69 5.73 -2.71
N LYS A 57 9.38 5.56 -2.60
CA LYS A 57 8.68 5.30 -1.34
C LYS A 57 8.01 3.95 -1.43
N THR A 58 8.34 3.04 -0.51
CA THR A 58 7.82 1.67 -0.53
C THR A 58 6.90 1.43 0.64
N ILE A 59 5.69 0.96 0.34
CA ILE A 59 4.73 0.44 1.33
C ILE A 59 4.78 -1.08 1.23
N ARG A 60 4.95 -1.78 2.36
CA ARG A 60 4.96 -3.24 2.40
C ARG A 60 3.76 -3.79 3.16
N TYR A 61 3.31 -4.97 2.77
CA TYR A 61 2.17 -5.65 3.34
C TYR A 61 2.54 -7.09 3.66
N SER A 62 2.03 -7.60 4.78
CA SER A 62 2.27 -8.97 5.23
C SER A 62 0.96 -9.62 5.62
N TYR A 63 0.82 -10.90 5.31
CA TYR A 63 -0.40 -11.68 5.51
C TYR A 63 -0.10 -12.93 6.33
N ASP A 64 -1.11 -13.43 7.04
CA ASP A 64 -1.06 -14.77 7.63
C ASP A 64 -1.50 -15.85 6.62
N GLU A 65 -1.45 -17.11 7.05
CA GLU A 65 -1.82 -18.27 6.23
C GLU A 65 -3.30 -18.26 5.79
N ALA A 66 -4.16 -17.58 6.54
CA ALA A 66 -5.57 -17.38 6.18
C ALA A 66 -5.78 -16.21 5.21
N GLY A 67 -4.69 -15.56 4.76
CA GLY A 67 -4.71 -14.44 3.83
C GLY A 67 -5.15 -13.12 4.46
N ARG A 68 -5.13 -13.00 5.79
CA ARG A 68 -5.51 -11.77 6.50
C ARG A 68 -4.29 -10.87 6.65
N LEU A 69 -4.47 -9.57 6.46
CA LEU A 69 -3.40 -8.59 6.64
C LEU A 69 -2.96 -8.56 8.11
N ILE A 70 -1.68 -8.82 8.38
CA ILE A 70 -1.07 -8.78 9.73
C ILE A 70 -0.06 -7.64 9.88
N GLY A 71 0.41 -7.07 8.78
CA GLY A 71 1.43 -6.02 8.81
C GLY A 71 1.29 -5.03 7.65
N LYS A 72 1.47 -3.74 7.94
CA LYS A 72 1.58 -2.66 6.95
C LYS A 72 2.73 -1.74 7.32
N GLN A 73 3.76 -1.70 6.50
CA GLN A 73 4.92 -0.83 6.65
C GLN A 73 4.80 0.34 5.68
N LEU A 74 4.80 1.56 6.19
CA LEU A 74 4.90 2.78 5.40
C LEU A 74 6.37 3.18 5.23
N PRO A 75 6.70 4.04 4.25
CA PRO A 75 8.05 4.59 4.12
C PRO A 75 8.52 5.23 5.43
N GLY A 76 9.76 4.92 5.82
CA GLY A 76 10.34 5.35 7.10
C GLY A 76 10.16 4.29 8.20
N ARG A 77 9.93 4.74 9.45
CA ARG A 77 9.78 3.86 10.63
C ARG A 77 8.33 3.68 11.10
N ASN A 78 7.38 3.95 10.20
CA ASN A 78 5.95 3.86 10.48
C ASN A 78 5.42 2.48 10.09
N TYR A 79 4.86 1.75 11.05
CA TYR A 79 4.40 0.38 10.89
C TYR A 79 3.07 0.18 11.62
N THR A 80 2.22 -0.69 11.08
CA THR A 80 0.95 -1.07 11.69
C THR A 80 0.82 -2.58 11.71
N ASP A 81 0.64 -3.14 12.91
CA ASP A 81 0.32 -4.56 13.11
C ASP A 81 -1.19 -4.75 13.29
N TYR A 82 -1.68 -5.87 12.79
CA TYR A 82 -3.07 -6.31 12.96
C TYR A 82 -3.09 -7.68 13.61
N ARG A 83 -3.89 -7.85 14.66
CA ARG A 83 -4.07 -9.15 15.34
C ARG A 83 -5.51 -9.58 15.29
N TYR A 84 -5.72 -10.87 15.09
CA TYR A 84 -7.03 -11.48 15.02
C TYR A 84 -7.16 -12.54 16.11
N ASN A 85 -8.34 -12.66 16.69
CA ASN A 85 -8.64 -13.73 17.62
C ASN A 85 -8.90 -15.06 16.89
N ALA A 86 -9.07 -16.14 17.67
CA ALA A 86 -9.33 -17.49 17.15
C ALA A 86 -10.61 -17.60 16.31
N ALA A 87 -11.59 -16.72 16.53
CA ALA A 87 -12.82 -16.65 15.72
C ALA A 87 -12.66 -15.87 14.42
N GLY A 88 -11.44 -15.46 14.07
CA GLY A 88 -11.16 -14.76 12.83
C GLY A 88 -11.38 -13.25 12.86
N LYS A 89 -11.76 -12.68 14.01
CA LYS A 89 -12.13 -11.25 14.12
C LYS A 89 -10.93 -10.41 14.52
N LEU A 90 -10.83 -9.22 13.94
CA LEU A 90 -9.82 -8.22 14.32
C LEU A 90 -9.97 -7.88 15.80
N GLU A 91 -8.89 -8.05 16.56
CA GLU A 91 -8.83 -7.86 18.01
C GLU A 91 -7.99 -6.63 18.38
N GLU A 92 -6.93 -6.35 17.63
CA GLU A 92 -6.01 -5.25 17.92
C GLU A 92 -5.39 -4.67 16.64
N ILE A 93 -5.25 -3.34 16.62
CA ILE A 93 -4.44 -2.62 15.64
C ILE A 93 -3.38 -1.85 16.43
N LEU A 94 -2.11 -2.05 16.12
CA LEU A 94 -1.00 -1.38 16.79
C LEU A 94 -0.20 -0.53 15.81
N HIS A 95 -0.27 0.79 15.96
CA HIS A 95 0.52 1.75 15.19
C HIS A 95 1.85 2.03 15.91
N LYS A 96 2.96 1.92 15.18
CA LYS A 96 4.32 2.20 15.64
C LYS A 96 4.92 3.26 14.71
N GLY A 97 5.42 4.37 15.26
CA GLY A 97 6.03 5.44 14.48
C GLY A 97 7.40 5.86 15.00
N ALA A 98 8.06 6.76 14.27
CA ALA A 98 9.34 7.37 14.69
C ALA A 98 9.17 8.26 15.93
N ASP A 99 7.97 8.80 16.14
CA ASP A 99 7.60 9.54 17.33
C ASP A 99 7.14 8.52 18.36
N LYS A 100 7.80 8.48 19.52
CA LYS A 100 7.64 7.49 20.59
C LYS A 100 6.29 7.56 21.31
N SER A 101 5.21 7.70 20.57
CA SER A 101 3.85 7.52 21.02
C SER A 101 3.36 6.25 20.34
N ALA A 102 3.51 5.11 21.01
CA ALA A 102 2.60 4.02 20.76
C ALA A 102 1.20 4.57 21.02
N VAL A 103 0.52 5.05 19.98
CA VAL A 103 -0.88 5.44 20.10
C VAL A 103 -1.59 4.14 20.42
N ALA A 104 -2.10 4.06 21.66
CA ALA A 104 -2.70 2.87 22.22
C ALA A 104 -3.63 2.25 21.19
N GLY A 105 -3.38 0.98 20.87
CA GLY A 105 -4.17 0.26 19.89
C GLY A 105 -5.63 0.27 20.29
N ASN A 106 -6.50 0.56 19.33
CA ASN A 106 -7.93 0.39 19.51
C ASN A 106 -8.21 -1.11 19.69
N LYS A 107 -8.19 -1.59 20.93
CA LYS A 107 -8.73 -2.91 21.26
C LYS A 107 -10.23 -2.83 21.11
N CYS A 108 -10.74 -3.29 19.97
CA CYS A 108 -12.17 -3.38 19.77
C CYS A 108 -12.70 -4.60 20.55
N LYS A 109 -12.78 -4.49 21.89
CA LYS A 109 -13.46 -5.48 22.71
C LYS A 109 -14.97 -5.33 22.48
N ARG A 110 -15.54 -6.24 21.69
CA ARG A 110 -16.98 -6.29 21.37
C ARG A 110 -17.85 -6.69 22.58
N ASN A 111 -17.51 -6.31 23.81
CA ASN A 111 -18.39 -6.58 24.94
C ASN A 111 -18.24 -5.72 26.19
N GLU A 112 -17.60 -4.56 26.13
CA GLU A 112 -17.70 -3.57 27.22
C GLU A 112 -17.87 -2.18 26.61
N ARG A 113 -19.02 -1.57 26.90
CA ARG A 113 -19.43 -0.23 26.45
C ARG A 113 -18.30 0.77 26.69
N LEU A 114 -17.97 1.54 25.64
CA LEU A 114 -17.29 2.85 25.60
C LEU A 114 -16.16 2.84 24.56
N CYS A 115 -16.52 3.16 23.32
CA CYS A 115 -15.62 3.94 22.48
C CYS A 115 -15.90 5.41 22.83
N VAL A 116 -14.91 6.10 23.39
CA VAL A 116 -14.82 7.56 23.39
C VAL A 116 -13.56 7.93 22.64
#